data_AF-A0A847VZU9-F1
#
_entry.id   AF-A0A847VZU9-F1
#
_cell.length_a   1.000
_cell.length_b   1.000
_cell.length_c   1.000
_cell.angle_alpha   90.00
_cell.angle_beta   90.00
_cell.angle_gamma   90.00
#
_symmetry.space_group_name_H-M   'P 1'
#
loop_
_entity.id
_entity.type
_entity.pdbx_description
1 polymer ?
#
loop_
_entity_poly.entity_id
_entity_poly.type
_entity_poly.pdbx_seq_one_letter_code
_entity_poly.pdbx_strand_id
1 'polypeptide(L)'
;MGIPVLILGESGSGKSTSLRNFNENEICILNVANKPLPFRKKLKTVQNATYEIIGQTLKAKEYKTYVIDDSQYLLSFEMFDRAKETGYGKFTDIALRFRNMLDYIIRKTPDDVIVYFLHHCETTDLGKIKAKTVGKMLDNQLTVEGLFSIVLMAKTDGSKYYFETQSDGYSTCKSPIGMFEKEIDNDLKLVDTTIREYWEIGKGEQK
;
A
#
# COMPACT_ATOMS: atom_id res chain seq x y z
N MET A 1 14.70 9.71 0.72
CA MET A 1 14.24 8.31 0.95
C MET A 1 12.80 8.23 0.51
N GLY A 2 12.43 7.25 -0.30
CA GLY A 2 11.06 7.12 -0.79
C GLY A 2 10.04 6.90 0.31
N ILE A 3 8.79 7.20 -0.02
CA ILE A 3 7.72 7.35 0.95
C ILE A 3 6.72 6.20 0.76
N PRO A 4 6.82 5.12 1.53
CA PRO A 4 5.81 4.09 1.51
C PRO A 4 4.57 4.56 2.29
N VAL A 5 3.39 4.31 1.72
CA VAL A 5 2.10 4.59 2.37
C VAL A 5 1.26 3.32 2.35
N LEU A 6 0.70 2.92 3.50
CA LEU A 6 -0.10 1.72 3.60
C LEU A 6 -1.59 2.07 3.63
N ILE A 7 -2.37 1.48 2.73
CA ILE A 7 -3.83 1.59 2.70
C ILE A 7 -4.40 0.21 3.03
N LEU A 8 -4.83 0.05 4.27
CA LEU A 8 -5.49 -1.15 4.77
C LEU A 8 -6.97 -1.14 4.41
N GLY A 9 -7.59 -2.31 4.38
CA GLY A 9 -9.05 -2.42 4.29
C GLY A 9 -9.52 -3.81 3.88
N GLU A 10 -10.76 -4.12 4.22
CA GLU A 10 -11.40 -5.37 3.84
C GLU A 10 -11.67 -5.46 2.32
N SER A 11 -12.00 -6.66 1.85
CA SER A 11 -12.55 -6.78 0.49
C SER A 11 -13.83 -5.93 0.37
N GLY A 12 -13.97 -5.23 -0.75
CA GLY A 12 -15.12 -4.36 -0.98
C GLY A 12 -15.07 -3.00 -0.27
N SER A 13 -14.01 -2.65 0.47
CA SER A 13 -13.95 -1.37 1.21
C SER A 13 -13.53 -0.14 0.38
N GLY A 14 -13.41 -0.28 -0.94
CA GLY A 14 -13.08 0.85 -1.84
C GLY A 14 -11.59 1.09 -2.09
N LYS A 15 -10.67 0.23 -1.64
CA LYS A 15 -9.21 0.40 -1.84
C LYS A 15 -8.82 0.72 -3.29
N SER A 16 -9.21 -0.11 -4.27
CA SER A 16 -8.88 0.17 -5.68
C SER A 16 -9.71 1.34 -6.23
N THR A 17 -10.95 1.52 -5.77
CA THR A 17 -11.84 2.61 -6.20
C THR A 17 -11.29 4.00 -5.84
N SER A 18 -10.47 4.11 -4.79
CA SER A 18 -9.86 5.38 -4.40
C SER A 18 -8.88 5.95 -5.42
N LEU A 19 -8.47 5.16 -6.43
CA LEU A 19 -7.58 5.59 -7.50
C LEU A 19 -8.28 6.42 -8.60
N ARG A 20 -9.62 6.47 -8.60
CA ARG A 20 -10.44 7.01 -9.70
C ARG A 20 -10.15 8.46 -10.10
N ASN A 21 -9.64 9.28 -9.17
CA ASN A 21 -9.43 10.71 -9.38
C ASN A 21 -8.04 11.07 -9.91
N PHE A 22 -7.09 10.13 -9.96
CA PHE A 22 -5.80 10.36 -10.64
C PHE A 22 -5.98 10.60 -12.15
N ASN A 23 -5.04 11.33 -12.75
CA ASN A 23 -4.91 11.44 -14.20
C ASN A 23 -3.97 10.38 -14.77
N GLU A 24 -4.05 10.12 -16.09
CA GLU A 24 -3.33 9.03 -16.77
C GLU A 24 -1.80 9.04 -16.57
N ASN A 25 -1.21 10.23 -16.47
CA ASN A 25 0.25 10.41 -16.37
C ASN A 25 0.74 10.67 -14.94
N GLU A 26 -0.14 10.61 -13.94
CA GLU A 26 0.22 10.92 -12.55
C GLU A 26 0.63 9.68 -11.76
N ILE A 27 0.25 8.50 -12.21
CA ILE A 27 0.32 7.28 -11.42
C ILE A 27 0.63 6.05 -12.28
N CYS A 28 1.41 5.13 -11.72
CA CYS A 28 1.60 3.78 -12.26
C CYS A 28 1.09 2.73 -11.28
N ILE A 29 0.13 1.91 -11.74
CA ILE A 29 -0.49 0.84 -10.95
C ILE A 29 0.21 -0.48 -11.28
N LEU A 30 0.69 -1.17 -10.26
CA LEU A 30 1.30 -2.49 -10.29
C LEU A 30 0.24 -3.49 -9.81
N ASN A 31 -0.53 -4.03 -10.75
CA ASN A 31 -1.67 -4.90 -10.45
C ASN A 31 -1.23 -6.36 -10.32
N VAL A 32 -1.28 -6.87 -9.09
CA VAL A 32 -0.80 -8.21 -8.72
C VAL A 32 -1.79 -9.29 -9.17
N ALA A 33 -3.09 -9.05 -9.01
CA ALA A 33 -4.14 -10.04 -9.31
C ALA A 33 -4.79 -9.90 -10.69
N ASN A 34 -4.31 -8.97 -11.53
CA ASN A 34 -4.83 -8.74 -12.88
C ASN A 34 -6.35 -8.47 -12.89
N LYS A 35 -6.88 -7.88 -11.81
CA LYS A 35 -8.29 -7.49 -11.69
C LYS A 35 -8.56 -6.22 -12.50
N PRO A 36 -9.66 -6.11 -13.25
CA PRO A 36 -10.05 -4.84 -13.86
C PRO A 36 -10.24 -3.75 -12.80
N LEU A 37 -9.87 -2.51 -13.12
CA LEU A 37 -10.14 -1.38 -12.25
C LEU A 37 -11.65 -1.17 -12.09
N PRO A 38 -12.16 -0.85 -10.89
CA PRO A 38 -13.59 -0.73 -10.63
C PRO A 38 -14.21 0.60 -11.13
N PHE A 39 -13.57 1.26 -12.11
CA PHE A 39 -14.00 2.53 -12.69
C PHE A 39 -13.59 2.62 -14.16
N ARG A 40 -14.22 3.53 -14.91
CA ARG A 40 -14.08 3.62 -16.38
C ARG A 40 -12.79 4.27 -16.86
N LYS A 41 -12.22 5.19 -16.07
CA LYS A 41 -10.98 5.90 -16.42
C LYS A 41 -9.85 4.88 -16.56
N LYS A 42 -9.08 4.98 -17.65
CA LYS A 42 -7.90 4.13 -17.85
C LYS A 42 -6.73 4.82 -17.15
N LEU A 43 -5.95 4.06 -16.37
CA LEU A 43 -4.73 4.54 -15.74
C LEU A 43 -3.60 3.61 -16.17
N LYS A 44 -2.35 4.11 -16.20
CA LYS A 44 -1.20 3.25 -16.50
C LYS A 44 -1.16 2.09 -15.52
N THR A 45 -1.29 0.88 -16.04
CA THR A 45 -1.35 -0.35 -15.25
C THR A 45 -0.40 -1.39 -15.84
N VAL A 46 0.48 -1.93 -15.00
CA VAL A 46 1.29 -3.13 -15.28
C VAL A 46 0.58 -4.31 -14.64
N GLN A 47 0.13 -5.25 -15.47
CA GLN A 47 -0.61 -6.44 -15.03
C GLN A 47 0.34 -7.55 -14.59
N ASN A 48 -0.16 -8.46 -13.73
CA ASN A 48 0.59 -9.60 -13.19
C ASN A 48 1.90 -9.17 -12.51
N ALA A 49 1.85 -8.09 -11.73
CA ALA A 49 3.03 -7.53 -11.09
C ALA A 49 3.61 -8.51 -10.05
N THR A 50 4.83 -9.01 -10.31
CA THR A 50 5.65 -9.77 -9.35
C THR A 50 6.65 -8.85 -8.64
N TYR A 51 7.35 -9.34 -7.61
CA TYR A 51 8.43 -8.60 -6.96
C TYR A 51 9.49 -8.08 -7.94
N GLU A 52 9.82 -8.88 -8.96
CA GLU A 52 10.81 -8.55 -9.99
C GLU A 52 10.31 -7.41 -10.89
N ILE A 53 9.04 -7.50 -11.34
CA ILE A 53 8.40 -6.47 -12.15
C ILE A 53 8.31 -5.16 -11.36
N ILE A 54 7.84 -5.21 -10.11
CA ILE A 54 7.77 -4.06 -9.21
C ILE A 54 9.14 -3.40 -9.09
N GLY A 55 10.18 -4.19 -8.82
CA GLY A 55 11.55 -3.70 -8.70
C GLY A 55 12.06 -3.05 -9.99
N GLN A 56 11.76 -3.62 -11.17
CA GLN A 56 12.15 -3.04 -12.46
C GLN A 56 11.40 -1.75 -12.76
N THR A 57 10.08 -1.71 -12.53
CA THR A 57 9.25 -0.52 -12.75
C THR A 57 9.70 0.65 -11.86
N LEU A 58 9.97 0.39 -10.58
CA LEU A 58 10.49 1.42 -9.66
C LEU A 58 11.89 1.92 -10.07
N LYS A 59 12.74 1.04 -10.61
CA LYS A 59 14.08 1.41 -11.11
C LYS A 59 14.04 2.30 -12.35
N ALA A 60 13.02 2.14 -13.20
CA ALA A 60 12.83 2.96 -14.39
C ALA A 60 12.54 4.43 -14.04
N LYS A 61 11.96 4.70 -12.86
CA LYS A 61 11.72 6.05 -12.32
C LYS A 61 10.88 6.96 -13.24
N GLU A 62 9.96 6.37 -14.01
CA GLU A 62 9.10 7.12 -14.94
C GLU A 62 8.01 7.93 -14.23
N TYR A 63 7.57 7.50 -13.05
CA TYR A 63 6.50 8.12 -12.27
C TYR A 63 7.00 8.54 -10.88
N LYS A 64 6.25 9.47 -10.27
CA LYS A 64 6.44 9.91 -8.88
C LYS A 64 5.45 9.28 -7.90
N THR A 65 4.38 8.68 -8.40
CA THR A 65 3.40 7.95 -7.60
C THR A 65 3.21 6.55 -8.19
N TYR A 66 3.37 5.54 -7.34
CA TYR A 66 3.13 4.13 -7.68
C TYR A 66 2.14 3.52 -6.71
N VAL A 67 1.37 2.53 -7.18
CA VAL A 67 0.44 1.76 -6.34
C VAL A 67 0.68 0.29 -6.57
N ILE A 68 0.83 -0.50 -5.51
CA ILE A 68 0.83 -1.96 -5.56
C ILE A 68 -0.57 -2.44 -5.18
N ASP A 69 -1.34 -2.92 -6.16
CA ASP A 69 -2.74 -3.34 -6.02
C ASP A 69 -2.93 -4.86 -6.30
N ASP A 70 -3.13 -5.72 -5.31
CA ASP A 70 -2.93 -5.49 -3.88
C ASP A 70 -1.65 -6.19 -3.42
N SER A 71 -0.93 -5.52 -2.55
CA SER A 71 0.36 -5.97 -2.03
C SER A 71 0.25 -7.18 -1.10
N GLN A 72 -0.93 -7.47 -0.56
CA GLN A 72 -1.16 -8.66 0.24
C GLN A 72 -1.11 -9.93 -0.61
N TYR A 73 -1.58 -9.85 -1.86
CA TYR A 73 -1.51 -10.98 -2.78
C TYR A 73 -0.11 -11.39 -3.21
N LEU A 74 0.90 -10.52 -3.11
CA LEU A 74 2.29 -10.94 -3.26
C LEU A 74 2.69 -12.03 -2.25
N LEU A 75 2.16 -11.94 -1.03
CA LEU A 75 2.38 -12.92 0.04
C LEU A 75 1.53 -14.18 -0.18
N SER A 76 0.22 -14.01 -0.44
CA SER A 76 -0.69 -15.16 -0.52
C SER A 76 -0.50 -15.97 -1.80
N PHE A 77 -0.21 -15.35 -2.94
CA PHE A 77 0.01 -16.09 -4.18
C PHE A 77 1.26 -16.95 -4.07
N GLU A 78 2.37 -16.42 -3.54
CA GLU A 78 3.56 -17.24 -3.32
C GLU A 78 3.30 -18.39 -2.33
N MET A 79 2.49 -18.16 -1.29
CA MET A 79 2.04 -19.22 -0.38
C MET A 79 1.24 -20.33 -1.11
N PHE A 80 0.35 -19.97 -2.03
CA PHE A 80 -0.44 -20.92 -2.80
C PHE A 80 0.41 -21.66 -3.83
N ASP A 81 1.31 -20.97 -4.53
CA ASP A 81 2.21 -21.56 -5.52
C ASP A 81 3.13 -22.62 -4.87
N ARG A 82 3.52 -22.38 -3.61
CA ARG A 82 4.36 -23.27 -2.79
C ARG A 82 3.54 -24.08 -1.78
N ALA A 83 2.24 -24.30 -2.01
CA ALA A 83 1.36 -24.98 -1.05
C ALA A 83 1.82 -26.41 -0.71
N LYS A 84 2.39 -27.12 -1.68
CA LYS A 84 2.89 -28.50 -1.52
C LYS A 84 4.28 -28.60 -0.88
N GLU A 85 4.98 -27.48 -0.70
CA GLU A 85 6.30 -27.47 -0.07
C GLU A 85 6.17 -27.70 1.44
N THR A 86 6.96 -28.64 1.95
CA THR A 86 7.01 -29.01 3.37
C THR A 86 8.09 -28.22 4.12
N GLY A 87 7.84 -27.93 5.39
CA GLY A 87 8.80 -27.22 6.26
C GLY A 87 8.56 -25.71 6.36
N TYR A 88 9.34 -25.06 7.23
CA TYR A 88 9.13 -23.64 7.57
C TYR A 88 9.88 -22.65 6.66
N GLY A 89 10.84 -23.11 5.85
CA GLY A 89 11.69 -22.27 5.00
C GLY A 89 10.89 -21.34 4.08
N LYS A 90 9.81 -21.85 3.47
CA LYS A 90 8.93 -21.06 2.59
C LYS A 90 8.37 -19.80 3.24
N PHE A 91 7.97 -19.87 4.52
CA PHE A 91 7.41 -18.72 5.22
C PHE A 91 8.49 -17.66 5.47
N THR A 92 9.72 -18.11 5.77
CA THR A 92 10.88 -17.23 5.92
C THR A 92 11.21 -16.53 4.61
N ASP A 93 11.22 -17.26 3.50
CA ASP A 93 11.51 -16.70 2.18
C ASP A 93 10.47 -15.63 1.78
N ILE A 94 9.19 -15.95 1.95
CA ILE A 94 8.08 -15.04 1.64
C ILE A 94 8.17 -13.77 2.47
N ALA A 95 8.41 -13.91 3.78
CA ALA A 95 8.61 -12.78 4.68
C ALA A 95 9.82 -11.93 4.25
N LEU A 96 10.94 -12.56 3.90
CA LEU A 96 12.15 -11.88 3.48
C LEU A 96 11.97 -11.12 2.16
N ARG A 97 11.30 -11.70 1.16
CA ARG A 97 11.01 -11.03 -0.12
C ARG A 97 10.18 -9.77 0.09
N PHE A 98 9.10 -9.85 0.87
CA PHE A 98 8.25 -8.70 1.16
C PHE A 98 9.01 -7.61 1.93
N ARG A 99 9.76 -7.98 2.97
CA ARG A 99 10.59 -7.04 3.74
C ARG A 99 11.67 -6.39 2.87
N ASN A 100 12.31 -7.14 1.98
CA ASN A 100 13.34 -6.61 1.08
C ASN A 100 12.77 -5.64 0.06
N MET A 101 11.55 -5.88 -0.45
CA MET A 101 10.85 -4.93 -1.31
C MET A 101 10.57 -3.61 -0.58
N LEU A 102 10.06 -3.67 0.66
CA LEU A 102 9.84 -2.49 1.49
C LEU A 102 11.14 -1.73 1.77
N ASP A 103 12.21 -2.44 2.16
CA ASP A 103 13.53 -1.85 2.42
C ASP A 103 14.10 -1.17 1.15
N TYR A 104 13.91 -1.79 -0.01
CA TYR A 104 14.28 -1.19 -1.30
C TYR A 104 13.51 0.10 -1.56
N ILE A 105 12.17 0.11 -1.39
CA ILE A 105 11.36 1.32 -1.59
C ILE A 105 11.85 2.44 -0.67
N ILE A 106 11.97 2.17 0.63
CA ILE A 106 12.39 3.14 1.64
C ILE A 106 13.79 3.70 1.35
N ARG A 107 14.76 2.83 1.06
CA ARG A 107 16.18 3.23 1.01
C ARG A 107 16.69 3.59 -0.39
N LYS A 108 16.05 3.11 -1.45
CA LYS A 108 16.60 3.16 -2.82
C LYS A 108 15.75 3.92 -3.82
N THR A 109 14.49 4.24 -3.49
CA THR A 109 13.69 5.16 -4.32
C THR A 109 13.90 6.62 -3.90
N PRO A 110 13.79 7.59 -4.83
CA PRO A 110 13.92 9.03 -4.52
C PRO A 110 12.94 9.49 -3.44
N ASP A 111 13.29 10.55 -2.70
CA ASP A 111 12.42 11.17 -1.68
C ASP A 111 11.12 11.78 -2.21
N ASP A 112 11.06 12.10 -3.50
CA ASP A 112 9.85 12.61 -4.13
C ASP A 112 8.90 11.53 -4.67
N VAL A 113 9.25 10.26 -4.46
CA VAL A 113 8.47 9.10 -4.89
C VAL A 113 7.62 8.57 -3.73
N ILE A 114 6.31 8.49 -3.96
CA ILE A 114 5.34 7.86 -3.06
C ILE A 114 4.94 6.50 -3.64
N VAL A 115 5.00 5.46 -2.81
CA VAL A 115 4.57 4.10 -3.18
C VAL A 115 3.46 3.65 -2.23
N TYR A 116 2.26 3.55 -2.76
CA TYR A 116 1.09 3.08 -2.02
C TYR A 116 0.98 1.56 -2.06
N PHE A 117 0.66 0.99 -0.90
CA PHE A 117 0.37 -0.41 -0.72
C PHE A 117 -1.11 -0.56 -0.43
N LEU A 118 -1.90 -0.98 -1.42
CA LEU A 118 -3.26 -1.44 -1.13
C LEU A 118 -3.11 -2.84 -0.53
N HIS A 119 -3.63 -3.03 0.68
CA HIS A 119 -3.34 -4.24 1.46
C HIS A 119 -4.59 -4.69 2.21
N HIS A 120 -4.87 -5.99 2.21
CA HIS A 120 -5.94 -6.53 3.02
C HIS A 120 -5.56 -6.48 4.50
N CYS A 121 -6.55 -6.20 5.35
CA CYS A 121 -6.38 -6.30 6.80
C CYS A 121 -6.98 -7.61 7.32
N GLU A 122 -6.70 -7.89 8.59
CA GLU A 122 -7.35 -8.93 9.38
C GLU A 122 -7.60 -8.44 10.80
N THR A 123 -8.61 -9.02 11.45
CA THR A 123 -8.91 -8.77 12.85
C THR A 123 -8.31 -9.89 13.70
N THR A 124 -7.49 -9.51 14.68
CA THR A 124 -6.91 -10.42 15.67
C THR A 124 -7.94 -10.90 16.70
N ASP A 125 -7.61 -11.95 17.46
CA ASP A 125 -8.46 -12.46 18.54
C ASP A 125 -8.76 -11.40 19.63
N LEU A 126 -7.91 -10.37 19.76
CA LEU A 126 -8.10 -9.26 20.68
C LEU A 126 -8.92 -8.09 20.08
N GLY A 127 -9.49 -8.28 18.89
CA GLY A 127 -10.28 -7.26 18.19
C GLY A 127 -9.47 -6.16 17.51
N LYS A 128 -8.13 -6.22 17.53
CA LYS A 128 -7.27 -5.27 16.82
C LYS A 128 -7.22 -5.58 15.33
N ILE A 129 -7.30 -4.54 14.50
CA ILE A 129 -7.19 -4.63 13.04
C ILE A 129 -5.75 -4.32 12.62
N LYS A 130 -5.14 -5.22 11.86
CA LYS A 130 -3.76 -5.10 11.35
C LYS A 130 -3.63 -5.54 9.89
N ALA A 131 -2.48 -5.32 9.28
CA ALA A 131 -2.13 -5.84 7.96
C ALA A 131 -2.16 -7.38 7.97
N LYS A 132 -2.82 -7.97 6.97
CA LYS A 132 -2.92 -9.42 6.83
C LYS A 132 -1.64 -9.99 6.24
N THR A 133 -0.92 -10.81 7.00
CA THR A 133 0.33 -11.44 6.55
C THR A 133 0.18 -12.94 6.32
N VAL A 134 1.28 -13.63 6.02
CA VAL A 134 1.32 -15.10 5.91
C VAL A 134 2.45 -15.66 6.75
N GLY A 135 2.20 -16.82 7.37
CA GLY A 135 3.13 -17.39 8.35
C GLY A 135 3.15 -16.59 9.65
N LYS A 136 4.25 -16.70 10.41
CA LYS A 136 4.41 -16.01 11.71
C LYS A 136 5.60 -15.04 11.75
N MET A 137 6.49 -15.08 10.76
CA MET A 137 7.75 -14.34 10.83
C MET A 137 7.54 -12.83 10.72
N LEU A 138 6.74 -12.38 9.74
CA LEU A 138 6.41 -10.96 9.64
C LEU A 138 5.75 -10.49 10.94
N ASP A 139 4.74 -11.19 11.44
CA ASP A 139 4.03 -10.78 12.65
C ASP A 139 4.86 -10.79 13.93
N ASN A 140 5.72 -11.80 14.13
CA ASN A 140 6.46 -11.98 15.37
C ASN A 140 7.73 -11.13 15.43
N GLN A 141 8.37 -10.91 14.28
CA GLN A 141 9.68 -10.24 14.20
C GLN A 141 9.57 -8.81 13.69
N LEU A 142 8.42 -8.44 13.12
CA LEU A 142 8.20 -7.13 12.53
C LEU A 142 6.78 -6.62 12.86
N THR A 143 6.65 -5.32 13.07
CA THR A 143 5.35 -4.67 12.94
C THR A 143 5.33 -4.04 11.56
N VAL A 144 4.66 -4.67 10.59
CA VAL A 144 4.71 -4.25 9.17
C VAL A 144 4.32 -2.78 9.05
N GLU A 145 3.23 -2.38 9.71
CA GLU A 145 2.73 -1.01 9.78
C GLU A 145 3.74 -0.05 10.43
N GLY A 146 4.62 -0.56 11.28
CA GLY A 146 5.73 0.18 11.87
C GLY A 146 6.72 0.73 10.85
N LEU A 147 6.79 0.15 9.64
CA LEU A 147 7.64 0.62 8.54
C LEU A 147 7.05 1.77 7.72
N PHE A 148 5.81 2.18 8.01
CA PHE A 148 5.10 3.24 7.30
C PHE A 148 4.89 4.43 8.23
N SER A 149 5.10 5.65 7.75
CA SER A 149 4.71 6.86 8.51
C SER A 149 3.21 7.15 8.38
N ILE A 150 2.57 6.62 7.34
CA ILE A 150 1.16 6.80 7.03
C ILE A 150 0.52 5.42 6.80
N VAL A 151 -0.49 5.13 7.61
CA VAL A 151 -1.36 3.96 7.50
C VAL A 151 -2.80 4.46 7.55
N LEU A 152 -3.53 4.33 6.45
CA LEU A 152 -4.95 4.70 6.36
C LEU A 152 -5.80 3.44 6.22
N MET A 153 -7.05 3.49 6.70
CA MET A 153 -8.00 2.38 6.57
C MET A 153 -9.15 2.76 5.65
N ALA A 154 -9.26 2.08 4.52
CA ALA A 154 -10.42 2.13 3.65
C ALA A 154 -11.60 1.42 4.33
N LYS A 155 -12.66 2.17 4.63
CA LYS A 155 -13.89 1.70 5.28
C LYS A 155 -15.12 2.05 4.45
N THR A 156 -16.22 1.37 4.74
CA THR A 156 -17.55 1.68 4.23
C THR A 156 -18.60 1.42 5.30
N ASP A 157 -19.64 2.24 5.34
CA ASP A 157 -20.84 2.04 6.14
C ASP A 157 -22.00 1.45 5.31
N GLY A 158 -21.73 1.04 4.07
CA GLY A 158 -22.71 0.57 3.09
C GLY A 158 -23.35 1.69 2.25
N SER A 159 -23.17 2.96 2.64
CA SER A 159 -23.66 4.13 1.90
C SER A 159 -22.53 4.91 1.21
N LYS A 160 -21.39 5.04 1.88
CA LYS A 160 -20.21 5.76 1.39
C LYS A 160 -18.93 4.98 1.64
N TYR A 161 -17.88 5.37 0.93
CA TYR A 161 -16.51 4.92 1.17
C TYR A 161 -15.71 6.07 1.75
N TYR A 162 -14.85 5.80 2.73
CA TYR A 162 -13.99 6.82 3.36
C TYR A 162 -12.65 6.22 3.80
N PHE A 163 -11.69 7.08 4.11
CA PHE A 163 -10.47 6.70 4.81
C PHE A 163 -10.49 7.18 6.26
N GLU A 164 -10.27 6.26 7.19
CA GLU A 164 -9.89 6.59 8.57
C GLU A 164 -8.37 6.80 8.63
N THR A 165 -7.95 7.92 9.21
CA THR A 165 -6.56 8.40 9.15
C THR A 165 -5.81 8.28 10.47
N GLN A 166 -6.53 8.16 11.58
CA GLN A 166 -5.99 8.07 12.93
C GLN A 166 -6.58 6.87 13.68
N SER A 167 -5.75 6.21 14.48
CA SER A 167 -6.17 5.07 15.31
C SER A 167 -7.24 5.47 16.33
N ASP A 168 -8.21 4.58 16.51
CA ASP A 168 -9.20 4.59 17.59
C ASP A 168 -8.77 3.73 18.80
N GLY A 169 -7.52 3.26 18.82
CA GLY A 169 -6.98 2.30 19.79
C GLY A 169 -7.10 0.83 19.36
N TYR A 170 -7.88 0.53 18.32
CA TYR A 170 -8.09 -0.81 17.79
C TYR A 170 -7.57 -0.98 16.35
N SER A 171 -7.48 0.10 15.56
CA SER A 171 -6.81 0.09 14.25
C SER A 171 -5.33 0.50 14.34
N THR A 172 -4.54 0.13 13.33
CA THR A 172 -3.14 0.56 13.16
C THR A 172 -3.01 1.88 12.39
N CYS A 173 -4.11 2.60 12.19
CA CYS A 173 -4.14 3.88 11.49
C CYS A 173 -3.24 4.91 12.13
N LYS A 174 -2.50 5.63 11.29
CA LYS A 174 -1.66 6.76 11.71
C LYS A 174 -1.39 7.66 10.52
N SER A 175 -1.33 8.95 10.80
CA SER A 175 -0.71 9.93 9.92
C SER A 175 -0.12 11.06 10.76
N PRO A 176 0.82 11.85 10.22
CA PRO A 176 1.37 13.00 10.92
C PRO A 176 0.29 13.95 11.46
N ILE A 177 0.59 14.57 12.59
CA ILE A 177 -0.31 15.53 13.25
C ILE A 177 -0.59 16.68 12.29
N GLY A 178 -1.88 17.03 12.14
CA GLY A 178 -2.34 18.10 11.28
C GLY A 178 -2.36 17.79 9.78
N MET A 179 -1.97 16.57 9.35
CA MET A 179 -1.98 16.20 7.93
C MET A 179 -3.39 15.94 7.39
N PHE A 180 -4.24 15.25 8.16
CA PHE A 180 -5.58 14.89 7.74
C PHE A 180 -6.59 15.08 8.86
N GLU A 181 -7.85 15.33 8.49
CA GLU A 181 -8.98 15.08 9.38
C GLU A 181 -9.11 13.59 9.71
N LYS A 182 -9.82 13.25 10.79
CA LYS A 182 -9.96 11.86 11.26
C LYS A 182 -10.56 10.93 10.20
N GLU A 183 -11.50 11.47 9.43
CA GLU A 183 -12.14 10.82 8.30
C GLU A 183 -12.03 11.73 7.08
N ILE A 184 -11.59 11.17 5.95
CA ILE A 184 -11.49 11.88 4.67
C ILE A 184 -12.17 11.08 3.56
N ASP A 185 -12.48 11.72 2.43
CA ASP A 185 -13.04 11.02 1.28
C ASP A 185 -12.12 9.86 0.86
N ASN A 186 -12.71 8.79 0.32
CA ASN A 186 -11.96 7.64 -0.22
C ASN A 186 -11.26 8.02 -1.52
N ASP A 187 -10.37 9.01 -1.50
CA ASP A 187 -9.67 9.53 -2.67
C ASP A 187 -8.16 9.54 -2.42
N LEU A 188 -7.46 8.64 -3.10
CA LEU A 188 -6.02 8.52 -2.95
C LEU A 188 -5.26 9.65 -3.68
N LYS A 189 -5.91 10.35 -4.62
CA LYS A 189 -5.33 11.56 -5.22
C LYS A 189 -5.31 12.71 -4.22
N LEU A 190 -6.37 12.88 -3.43
CA LEU A 190 -6.40 13.83 -2.31
C LEU A 190 -5.28 13.51 -1.31
N VAL A 191 -5.14 12.24 -0.93
CA VAL A 191 -4.07 11.77 -0.03
C VAL A 191 -2.69 12.11 -0.60
N ASP A 192 -2.44 11.81 -1.89
CA ASP A 192 -1.17 12.10 -2.56
C ASP A 192 -0.82 13.59 -2.56
N THR A 193 -1.77 14.43 -2.96
CA THR A 193 -1.59 15.89 -2.94
C THR A 193 -1.28 16.38 -1.52
N THR A 194 -2.05 15.94 -0.53
CA THR A 194 -1.89 16.37 0.87
C THR A 194 -0.54 15.95 1.44
N ILE A 195 -0.08 14.73 1.16
CA ILE A 195 1.24 14.24 1.56
C ILE A 195 2.35 15.12 0.98
N ARG A 196 2.23 15.42 -0.32
CA ARG A 196 3.21 16.26 -1.03
C ARG A 196 3.23 17.68 -0.48
N GLU A 197 2.08 18.25 -0.18
CA GLU A 197 1.97 19.58 0.41
C GLU A 197 2.55 19.65 1.82
N TYR A 198 2.19 18.70 2.68
CA TYR A 198 2.62 18.65 4.08
C TYR A 198 4.14 18.54 4.23
N TRP A 199 4.79 17.75 3.36
CA TRP A 199 6.25 17.57 3.37
C TRP A 199 6.98 18.40 2.31
N GLU A 200 6.28 19.33 1.65
CA GLU A 200 6.85 20.22 0.61
C GLU A 200 7.57 19.48 -0.53
N ILE A 201 7.11 18.28 -0.86
CA ILE A 201 7.73 17.39 -1.85
C ILE A 201 7.54 17.95 -3.25
N GLY A 202 8.62 18.02 -4.03
CA GLY A 202 8.60 18.49 -5.41
C GLY A 202 8.55 20.02 -5.55
N LYS A 203 8.78 20.77 -4.46
CA LYS A 203 8.80 22.25 -4.45
C LYS A 203 10.21 22.89 -4.62
N GLY A 204 11.26 22.16 -4.99
CA GLY A 204 12.59 22.76 -5.27
C GLY A 204 12.84 22.97 -6.78
N GLU A 205 13.32 24.10 -7.31
CA GLU A 205 13.72 25.41 -6.78
C GLU A 205 13.17 26.49 -7.73
N GLN A 206 12.36 27.43 -7.25
CA GLN A 206 12.35 28.78 -7.83
C GLN A 206 13.37 29.59 -7.03
N LYS A 207 14.63 29.53 -7.45
CA LYS A 207 15.64 30.54 -7.14
C LYS A 207 16.26 31.01 -8.43
#